data_AF-A0A4Z1CN92-F1
#
_entry.id   AF-A0A4Z1CN92-F1
#
_cell.length_a   1.000
_cell.length_b   1.000
_cell.length_c   1.000
_cell.angle_alpha   90.00
_cell.angle_beta   90.00
_cell.angle_gamma   90.00
#
_symmetry.space_group_name_H-M   'P 1'
#
loop_
_entity.id
_entity.type
_entity.pdbx_description
1 polymer ?
#
loop_
_entity_poly.entity_id
_entity_poly.type
_entity_poly.pdbx_seq_one_letter_code
_entity_poly.pdbx_strand_id
1 'polypeptide(L)'
;MLSPDLAPAPWRTPVAETFDHVVVGGGIVGAATAWTLSRRHPDRRVLLLDKEPEFGRHQTGHNSGVIHSGIYYTPGSLKADLCRAGATATEEFAEEHGIPWRRIGKLLVATDERELAAMQALAERAAVNRIEATVLSGAELREREPHVAGLGALHVAATGITDYGMINRRLATLVEEAGGTLMRDTRVLGIRETAQEVVLTTSRGDVRGSHVVFCAGVQADRVAAMAGVEVDFAMVPFRGEYYDVRPERADLVDTLIYPIPDPELPFLGVHLTPTVDGGLNVGPNAVLGLAREGYPKFSFDRRDVRDIVTFPGMWHVARANVRTGVREMRNSLSKRGYLRLCQKYCPDLRLEDLTPREAGIRAQAVMRDGSFVHDFLMRDTPRTLHVVNAPSPAATSALPIADLIVDRVDGVQG
;
A
#
# COMPACT_ATOMS: atom_id res chain seq x y z
N MET A 1 23.63 -56.26 -6.92
CA MET A 1 22.30 -56.84 -7.21
C MET A 1 21.42 -56.52 -6.01
N LEU A 2 20.17 -56.09 -6.24
CA LEU A 2 19.24 -55.32 -5.37
C LEU A 2 19.44 -53.79 -5.48
N SER A 3 18.46 -52.94 -5.78
CA SER A 3 17.31 -52.94 -6.70
C SER A 3 17.08 -51.45 -7.02
N PRO A 4 16.84 -51.04 -8.27
CA PRO A 4 16.32 -49.71 -8.58
C PRO A 4 14.82 -49.71 -8.28
N ASP A 5 14.30 -48.61 -7.71
CA ASP A 5 12.93 -48.07 -7.86
C ASP A 5 12.49 -47.30 -6.61
N LEU A 6 12.84 -46.02 -6.60
CA LEU A 6 12.00 -44.98 -6.01
C LEU A 6 11.83 -43.89 -7.07
N ALA A 7 11.21 -44.27 -8.19
CA ALA A 7 10.54 -43.29 -9.03
C ALA A 7 9.41 -42.66 -8.18
N PRO A 8 9.27 -41.33 -8.14
CA PRO A 8 8.14 -40.71 -7.47
C PRO A 8 6.85 -41.19 -8.15
N ALA A 9 5.89 -41.61 -7.32
CA ALA A 9 4.59 -42.08 -7.77
C ALA A 9 3.95 -41.08 -8.76
N PRO A 10 3.26 -41.54 -9.82
CA PRO A 10 2.56 -40.67 -10.73
C PRO A 10 1.53 -39.88 -9.92
N TRP A 11 1.69 -38.56 -9.97
CA TRP A 11 0.81 -37.54 -9.45
C TRP A 11 -0.63 -37.95 -9.78
N ARG A 12 -1.36 -38.46 -8.78
CA ARG A 12 -2.81 -38.42 -8.83
C ARG A 12 -3.17 -36.95 -8.70
N THR A 13 -3.27 -36.30 -9.87
CA THR A 13 -3.75 -34.94 -10.05
C THR A 13 -5.04 -34.77 -9.25
N PRO A 14 -5.08 -33.95 -8.19
CA PRO A 14 -6.35 -33.39 -7.75
C PRO A 14 -6.84 -32.53 -8.92
N VAL A 15 -8.08 -32.72 -9.33
CA VAL A 15 -8.72 -32.08 -10.49
C VAL A 15 -8.24 -30.64 -10.64
N ALA A 16 -7.63 -30.33 -11.78
CA ALA A 16 -7.29 -28.97 -12.12
C ALA A 16 -8.58 -28.15 -12.22
N GLU A 17 -8.83 -27.29 -11.24
CA GLU A 17 -9.91 -26.32 -11.36
C GLU A 17 -9.49 -25.28 -12.39
N THR A 18 -10.22 -25.26 -13.51
CA THR A 18 -10.09 -24.23 -14.54
C THR A 18 -10.96 -23.05 -14.16
N PHE A 19 -10.44 -21.84 -14.32
CA PHE A 19 -11.14 -20.58 -14.10
C PHE A 19 -11.03 -19.71 -15.34
N ASP A 20 -12.00 -18.83 -15.55
CA ASP A 20 -11.91 -17.82 -16.60
C ASP A 20 -10.92 -16.72 -16.17
N HIS A 21 -11.03 -16.27 -14.91
CA HIS A 21 -10.14 -15.27 -14.35
C HIS A 21 -9.57 -15.74 -13.02
N VAL A 22 -8.25 -15.62 -12.86
CA VAL A 22 -7.58 -15.87 -11.57
C VAL A 22 -6.91 -14.57 -11.11
N VAL A 23 -7.17 -14.15 -9.89
CA VAL A 23 -6.49 -13.03 -9.24
C VAL A 23 -5.57 -13.57 -8.16
N VAL A 24 -4.28 -13.28 -8.27
CA VAL A 24 -3.24 -13.74 -7.32
C VAL A 24 -2.83 -12.58 -6.42
N GLY A 25 -3.02 -12.76 -5.11
CA GLY A 25 -2.78 -11.77 -4.05
C GLY A 25 -4.09 -11.14 -3.58
N GLY A 26 -4.58 -11.57 -2.43
CA GLY A 26 -5.80 -11.06 -1.78
C GLY A 26 -5.56 -9.91 -0.81
N GLY A 27 -4.63 -9.02 -1.16
CA GLY A 27 -4.64 -7.65 -0.64
C GLY A 27 -5.77 -6.83 -1.28
N ILE A 28 -5.98 -5.60 -0.81
CA ILE A 28 -7.15 -4.78 -1.18
C ILE A 28 -7.29 -4.54 -2.70
N VAL A 29 -6.17 -4.39 -3.42
CA VAL A 29 -6.20 -4.26 -4.88
C VAL A 29 -6.71 -5.55 -5.53
N GLY A 30 -6.21 -6.72 -5.13
CA GLY A 30 -6.65 -7.99 -5.70
C GLY A 30 -8.07 -8.39 -5.28
N ALA A 31 -8.46 -8.12 -4.03
CA ALA A 31 -9.83 -8.34 -3.59
C ALA A 31 -10.83 -7.45 -4.35
N ALA A 32 -10.51 -6.17 -4.55
CA ALA A 32 -11.31 -5.26 -5.37
C ALA A 32 -11.37 -5.75 -6.82
N THR A 33 -10.23 -6.14 -7.43
CA THR A 33 -10.21 -6.68 -8.80
C THR A 33 -11.07 -7.93 -8.95
N ALA A 34 -10.96 -8.90 -8.04
CA ALA A 34 -11.75 -10.12 -8.09
C ALA A 34 -13.25 -9.82 -7.95
N TRP A 35 -13.62 -8.87 -7.09
CA TRP A 35 -15.02 -8.46 -6.93
C TRP A 35 -15.54 -7.77 -8.19
N THR A 36 -14.79 -6.83 -8.76
CA THR A 36 -15.14 -6.14 -10.00
C THR A 36 -15.30 -7.12 -11.17
N LEU A 37 -14.40 -8.11 -11.30
CA LEU A 37 -14.51 -9.19 -12.29
C LEU A 37 -15.80 -10.00 -12.10
N SER A 38 -16.08 -10.42 -10.86
CA SER A 38 -17.27 -11.22 -10.55
C SER A 38 -18.57 -10.46 -10.83
N ARG A 39 -18.59 -9.14 -10.55
CA ARG A 39 -19.74 -8.27 -10.81
C ARG A 39 -19.96 -7.99 -12.29
N ARG A 40 -18.89 -7.74 -13.05
CA ARG A 40 -18.98 -7.40 -14.49
C ARG A 40 -19.17 -8.63 -15.37
N HIS A 41 -18.71 -9.79 -14.91
CA HIS A 41 -18.73 -11.05 -15.64
C HIS A 41 -19.38 -12.17 -14.83
N PRO A 42 -20.69 -12.08 -14.52
CA PRO A 42 -21.37 -13.03 -13.63
C PRO A 42 -21.38 -14.48 -14.15
N ASP A 43 -21.22 -14.67 -15.46
CA ASP A 43 -21.16 -16.01 -16.08
C ASP A 43 -19.74 -16.61 -16.10
N ARG A 44 -18.74 -15.90 -15.57
CA ARG A 44 -17.32 -16.31 -15.58
C ARG A 44 -16.91 -16.84 -14.22
N ARG A 45 -16.11 -17.91 -14.22
CA ARG A 45 -15.54 -18.44 -12.98
C ARG A 45 -14.33 -17.61 -12.57
N VAL A 46 -14.48 -16.89 -11.47
CA VAL A 46 -13.43 -16.05 -10.87
C VAL A 46 -12.83 -16.75 -9.65
N LEU A 47 -11.51 -16.76 -9.56
CA LEU A 47 -10.76 -17.24 -8.39
C LEU A 47 -9.95 -16.09 -7.77
N LEU A 48 -10.07 -15.87 -6.47
CA LEU A 48 -9.12 -15.06 -5.68
C LEU A 48 -8.22 -15.98 -4.86
N LEU A 49 -6.91 -15.91 -5.10
CA LEU A 49 -5.91 -16.79 -4.51
C LEU A 49 -4.89 -15.99 -3.68
N ASP A 50 -4.57 -16.45 -2.47
CA ASP A 50 -3.51 -15.88 -1.63
C ASP A 50 -2.69 -16.97 -0.93
N LYS A 51 -1.41 -16.68 -0.68
CA LYS A 51 -0.49 -17.55 0.05
C LYS A 51 -0.75 -17.56 1.56
N GLU A 52 -1.39 -16.52 2.08
CA GLU A 52 -1.66 -16.33 3.50
C GLU A 52 -2.97 -17.05 3.91
N PRO A 53 -3.12 -17.40 5.20
CA PRO A 53 -4.34 -18.02 5.74
C PRO A 53 -5.55 -17.07 5.76
N GLU A 54 -5.30 -15.77 5.60
CA GLU A 54 -6.31 -14.73 5.52
C GLU A 54 -5.91 -13.66 4.49
N PHE A 55 -6.92 -13.09 3.86
CA PHE A 55 -6.73 -11.99 2.92
C PHE A 55 -6.37 -10.69 3.64
N GLY A 56 -5.49 -9.90 3.03
CA GLY A 56 -5.10 -8.59 3.54
C GLY A 56 -4.04 -8.62 4.65
N ARG A 57 -3.40 -9.77 4.92
CA ARG A 57 -2.39 -9.92 5.99
C ARG A 57 -1.15 -9.03 5.84
N HIS A 58 -0.84 -8.55 4.63
CA HIS A 58 0.33 -7.70 4.41
C HIS A 58 0.02 -6.20 4.40
N GLN A 59 0.38 -5.46 3.35
CA GLN A 59 0.27 -3.99 3.33
C GLN A 59 -1.14 -3.47 3.61
N THR A 60 -2.18 -4.22 3.21
CA THR A 60 -3.59 -3.90 3.50
C THR A 60 -3.94 -3.99 4.99
N GLY A 61 -3.29 -4.85 5.77
CA GLY A 61 -3.46 -4.91 7.22
C GLY A 61 -2.58 -3.91 7.97
N HIS A 62 -1.52 -3.42 7.32
CA HIS A 62 -0.49 -2.58 7.93
C HIS A 62 -0.41 -1.19 7.28
N ASN A 63 -1.46 -0.40 7.47
CA ASN A 63 -1.56 0.97 6.97
C ASN A 63 -2.15 1.92 8.01
N SER A 64 -2.23 3.20 7.68
CA SER A 64 -2.71 4.27 8.56
C SER A 64 -4.23 4.45 8.57
N GLY A 65 -4.99 3.72 7.76
CA GLY A 65 -6.45 3.86 7.64
C GLY A 65 -6.90 5.13 6.91
N VAL A 66 -5.99 5.91 6.33
CA VAL A 66 -6.31 7.24 5.75
C VAL A 66 -6.96 7.11 4.38
N ILE A 67 -8.12 7.74 4.22
CA ILE A 67 -8.77 8.03 2.93
C ILE A 67 -8.15 9.32 2.40
N HIS A 68 -7.21 9.19 1.47
CA HIS A 68 -6.41 10.31 0.97
C HIS A 68 -7.21 11.23 0.02
N SER A 69 -7.01 12.54 0.16
CA SER A 69 -7.61 13.55 -0.73
C SER A 69 -6.89 13.75 -2.07
N GLY A 70 -5.66 13.26 -2.20
CA GLY A 70 -4.85 13.43 -3.42
C GLY A 70 -3.88 14.62 -3.43
N ILE A 71 -3.78 15.39 -2.32
CA ILE A 71 -3.05 16.67 -2.25
C ILE A 71 -1.57 16.62 -2.71
N TYR A 72 -0.92 15.46 -2.56
CA TYR A 72 0.51 15.30 -2.85
C TYR A 72 0.81 14.89 -4.30
N TYR A 73 -0.19 14.43 -5.05
CA TYR A 73 0.06 13.76 -6.32
C TYR A 73 0.17 14.75 -7.47
N THR A 74 1.04 14.42 -8.42
CA THR A 74 1.26 15.22 -9.63
C THR A 74 -0.06 15.34 -10.40
N PRO A 75 -0.51 16.55 -10.74
CA PRO A 75 -1.72 16.73 -11.54
C PRO A 75 -1.68 15.93 -12.86
N GLY A 76 -2.81 15.32 -13.22
CA GLY A 76 -2.92 14.47 -14.41
C GLY A 76 -2.26 13.09 -14.32
N SER A 77 -1.68 12.72 -13.17
CA SER A 77 -1.21 11.34 -12.94
C SER A 77 -2.37 10.40 -12.60
N LEU A 78 -2.19 9.10 -12.86
CA LEU A 78 -3.18 8.09 -12.47
C LEU A 78 -3.41 8.11 -10.95
N LYS A 79 -2.37 8.32 -10.15
CA LYS A 79 -2.51 8.51 -8.71
C LYS A 79 -3.42 9.68 -8.33
N ALA A 80 -3.28 10.83 -8.98
CA ALA A 80 -4.14 11.97 -8.66
C ALA A 80 -5.60 11.68 -8.99
N ASP A 81 -5.86 11.10 -10.16
CA ASP A 81 -7.21 10.83 -10.64
C ASP A 81 -7.90 9.69 -9.90
N LEU A 82 -7.21 8.56 -9.74
CA LEU A 82 -7.74 7.40 -9.01
C LEU A 82 -7.79 7.64 -7.50
N CYS A 83 -6.99 8.55 -6.93
CA CYS A 83 -7.14 8.92 -5.52
C CYS A 83 -8.42 9.70 -5.28
N ARG A 84 -8.73 10.66 -6.16
CA ARG A 84 -9.94 11.46 -6.05
C ARG A 84 -11.19 10.60 -6.24
N ALA A 85 -11.23 9.78 -7.29
CA ALA A 85 -12.33 8.83 -7.50
C ALA A 85 -12.41 7.81 -6.35
N GLY A 86 -11.26 7.34 -5.88
CA GLY A 86 -11.15 6.36 -4.81
C GLY A 86 -11.60 6.87 -3.45
N ALA A 87 -11.38 8.15 -3.14
CA ALA A 87 -11.84 8.74 -1.89
C ALA A 87 -13.37 8.64 -1.78
N THR A 88 -14.09 9.11 -2.82
CA THR A 88 -15.55 9.00 -2.89
C THR A 88 -16.01 7.54 -2.85
N ALA A 89 -15.44 6.68 -3.71
CA ALA A 89 -15.84 5.27 -3.77
C ALA A 89 -15.58 4.52 -2.45
N THR A 90 -14.51 4.87 -1.72
CA THR A 90 -14.20 4.26 -0.41
C THR A 90 -15.20 4.69 0.65
N GLU A 91 -15.57 5.98 0.68
CA GLU A 91 -16.57 6.50 1.62
C GLU A 91 -17.94 5.85 1.36
N GLU A 92 -18.37 5.81 0.10
CA GLU A 92 -19.63 5.18 -0.33
C GLU A 92 -19.65 3.68 0.02
N PHE A 93 -18.57 2.95 -0.29
CA PHE A 93 -18.46 1.52 0.03
C PHE A 93 -18.50 1.28 1.55
N ALA A 94 -17.84 2.13 2.32
CA ALA A 94 -17.83 2.01 3.77
C ALA A 94 -19.23 2.29 4.36
N GLU A 95 -19.94 3.30 3.85
CA GLU A 95 -21.31 3.61 4.24
C GLU A 95 -22.28 2.47 3.87
N GLU A 96 -22.24 2.00 2.62
CA GLU A 96 -23.11 0.94 2.09
C GLU A 96 -23.00 -0.36 2.91
N HIS A 97 -21.79 -0.70 3.36
CA HIS A 97 -21.53 -1.95 4.07
C HIS A 97 -21.36 -1.80 5.58
N GLY A 98 -21.70 -0.63 6.14
CA GLY A 98 -21.63 -0.38 7.58
C GLY A 98 -20.21 -0.50 8.17
N ILE A 99 -19.19 -0.20 7.37
CA ILE A 99 -17.80 -0.19 7.81
C ILE A 99 -17.51 1.17 8.45
N PRO A 100 -16.89 1.22 9.65
CA PRO A 100 -16.55 2.47 10.29
C PRO A 100 -15.70 3.37 9.38
N TRP A 101 -16.13 4.62 9.22
CA TRP A 101 -15.35 5.65 8.59
C TRP A 101 -15.74 7.02 9.16
N ARG A 102 -14.82 7.98 9.10
CA ARG A 102 -15.07 9.37 9.53
C ARG A 102 -14.29 10.34 8.65
N ARG A 103 -14.92 11.45 8.26
CA ARG A 103 -14.24 12.58 7.61
C ARG A 103 -13.73 13.54 8.67
N ILE A 104 -12.46 13.38 9.07
CA ILE A 104 -11.84 14.18 10.14
C ILE A 104 -10.98 15.32 9.61
N GLY A 105 -10.68 15.36 8.31
CA GLY A 105 -9.79 16.33 7.70
C GLY A 105 -8.32 16.09 8.04
N LYS A 106 -7.46 16.94 7.46
CA LYS A 106 -6.01 16.85 7.59
C LYS A 106 -5.37 18.23 7.65
N LEU A 107 -4.40 18.40 8.52
CA LEU A 107 -3.55 19.58 8.63
C LEU A 107 -2.11 19.23 8.20
N LEU A 108 -1.65 19.94 7.18
CA LEU A 108 -0.26 19.94 6.73
C LEU A 108 0.46 21.08 7.45
N VAL A 109 1.21 20.78 8.50
CA VAL A 109 1.76 21.78 9.42
C VAL A 109 3.16 22.21 9.00
N ALA A 110 3.34 23.51 8.78
CA ALA A 110 4.64 24.13 8.58
C ALA A 110 5.21 24.57 9.92
N THR A 111 6.43 24.12 10.23
CA THR A 111 7.09 24.38 11.52
C THR A 111 8.35 25.25 11.39
N ASP A 112 8.73 25.60 10.15
CA ASP A 112 9.78 26.57 9.83
C ASP A 112 9.43 27.37 8.56
N GLU A 113 10.15 28.46 8.32
CA GLU A 113 9.96 29.38 7.18
C GLU A 113 9.99 28.67 5.82
N ARG A 114 10.87 27.67 5.67
CA ARG A 114 11.01 26.92 4.42
C ARG A 114 9.80 26.03 4.18
N GLU A 115 9.32 25.34 5.22
CA GLU A 115 8.09 24.56 5.15
C GLU A 115 6.87 25.46 4.88
N LEU A 116 6.85 26.68 5.44
CA LEU A 116 5.77 27.64 5.20
C LEU A 116 5.69 28.07 3.73
N ALA A 117 6.85 28.35 3.10
CA ALA A 117 6.90 28.64 1.67
C ALA A 117 6.48 27.43 0.81
N ALA A 118 6.94 26.22 1.16
CA ALA A 118 6.55 24.99 0.46
C ALA A 118 5.05 24.67 0.62
N MET A 119 4.46 24.99 1.77
CA MET A 119 3.03 24.85 2.03
C MET A 119 2.18 25.74 1.10
N GLN A 120 2.63 26.96 0.79
CA GLN A 120 1.94 27.86 -0.13
C GLN A 120 1.91 27.27 -1.56
N ALA A 121 3.03 26.72 -2.03
CA ALA A 121 3.07 26.03 -3.33
C ALA A 121 2.15 24.79 -3.38
N LEU A 122 1.97 24.10 -2.24
CA LEU A 122 1.00 22.99 -2.15
C LEU A 122 -0.44 23.47 -2.21
N ALA A 123 -0.76 24.64 -1.64
CA ALA A 123 -2.09 25.23 -1.72
C ALA A 123 -2.46 25.56 -3.18
N GLU A 124 -1.53 26.10 -3.96
CA GLU A 124 -1.71 26.33 -5.40
C GLU A 124 -1.96 25.02 -6.16
N ARG A 125 -1.18 23.97 -5.86
CA ARG A 125 -1.37 22.64 -6.46
C ARG A 125 -2.71 22.01 -6.09
N ALA A 126 -3.21 22.25 -4.88
CA ALA A 126 -4.52 21.78 -4.43
C ALA A 126 -5.61 22.23 -5.40
N ALA A 127 -5.60 23.51 -5.78
CA ALA A 127 -6.57 24.08 -6.71
C ALA A 127 -6.52 23.41 -8.08
N VAL A 128 -5.32 23.15 -8.62
CA VAL A 128 -5.13 22.43 -9.90
C VAL A 128 -5.71 21.01 -9.82
N ASN A 129 -5.52 20.32 -8.70
CA ASN A 129 -6.08 18.99 -8.46
C ASN A 129 -7.56 18.99 -8.06
N ARG A 130 -8.22 20.16 -8.04
CA ARG A 130 -9.61 20.34 -7.59
C ARG A 130 -9.85 19.86 -6.15
N ILE A 131 -8.87 20.12 -5.29
CA ILE A 131 -8.92 19.81 -3.86
C ILE A 131 -9.12 21.13 -3.11
N GLU A 132 -10.20 21.22 -2.36
CA GLU A 132 -10.43 22.36 -1.47
C GLU A 132 -9.43 22.31 -0.31
N ALA A 133 -8.67 23.39 -0.15
CA ALA A 133 -7.68 23.53 0.91
C ALA A 133 -7.67 24.97 1.44
N THR A 134 -7.64 25.11 2.76
CA THR A 134 -7.64 26.40 3.46
C THR A 134 -6.30 26.62 4.14
N VAL A 135 -5.68 27.77 3.91
CA VAL A 135 -4.47 28.16 4.65
C VAL A 135 -4.88 28.71 6.01
N LEU A 136 -4.29 28.18 7.07
CA LEU A 136 -4.46 28.61 8.45
C LEU A 136 -3.16 29.27 8.95
N SER A 137 -3.31 30.38 9.65
CA SER A 137 -2.26 30.98 10.45
C SER A 137 -1.89 30.08 11.64
N GLY A 138 -0.72 30.32 12.24
CA GLY A 138 -0.34 29.62 13.48
C GLY A 138 -1.31 29.85 14.65
N ALA A 139 -2.06 30.96 14.65
CA ALA A 139 -3.10 31.21 15.66
C ALA A 139 -4.33 30.34 15.44
N GLU A 140 -4.86 30.30 14.21
CA GLU A 140 -5.99 29.44 13.83
C GLU A 140 -5.65 27.95 13.98
N LEU A 141 -4.40 27.56 13.69
CA LEU A 141 -3.91 26.20 13.93
C LEU A 141 -4.03 25.82 15.42
N ARG A 142 -3.57 26.69 16.33
CA ARG A 142 -3.62 26.44 17.79
C ARG A 142 -5.04 26.49 18.35
N GLU A 143 -5.89 27.35 17.79
CA GLU A 143 -7.31 27.39 18.16
C GLU A 143 -7.99 26.07 17.81
N ARG A 144 -7.66 25.50 16.64
CA ARG A 144 -8.23 24.24 16.15
C ARG A 144 -7.65 23.00 16.82
N GLU A 145 -6.33 22.97 17.03
CA GLU A 145 -5.60 21.84 17.61
C GLU A 145 -4.65 22.38 18.71
N PRO A 146 -5.11 22.52 19.97
CA PRO A 146 -4.36 23.17 21.04
C PRO A 146 -2.99 22.56 21.36
N HIS A 147 -2.82 21.27 21.09
CA HIS A 147 -1.57 20.54 21.32
C HIS A 147 -0.63 20.55 20.11
N VAL A 148 -0.99 21.27 19.03
CA VAL A 148 -0.20 21.36 17.80
C VAL A 148 0.49 22.71 17.66
N ALA A 149 1.79 22.67 17.38
CA ALA A 149 2.65 23.83 17.18
C ALA A 149 3.10 23.94 15.72
N GLY A 150 3.03 25.16 15.17
CA GLY A 150 3.48 25.48 13.82
C GLY A 150 3.38 26.97 13.51
N LEU A 151 4.02 27.40 12.42
CA LEU A 151 3.91 28.75 11.87
C LEU A 151 2.59 28.94 11.09
N GLY A 152 2.03 27.85 10.57
CA GLY A 152 0.77 27.80 9.86
C GLY A 152 0.48 26.37 9.39
N ALA A 153 -0.69 26.16 8.79
CA ALA A 153 -1.07 24.87 8.24
C ALA A 153 -1.91 24.99 6.97
N LEU A 154 -1.85 23.98 6.10
CA LEU A 154 -2.81 23.79 5.01
C LEU A 154 -3.84 22.74 5.45
N HIS A 155 -5.09 23.17 5.62
CA HIS A 155 -6.20 22.34 6.03
C HIS A 155 -6.93 21.75 4.81
N VAL A 156 -7.10 20.43 4.79
CA VAL A 156 -7.83 19.69 3.74
C VAL A 156 -8.97 18.90 4.38
N ALA A 157 -10.17 19.49 4.37
CA ALA A 157 -11.36 18.97 5.04
C ALA A 157 -11.84 17.61 4.48
N ALA A 158 -11.58 17.34 3.19
CA ALA A 158 -12.05 16.13 2.51
C ALA A 158 -11.32 14.83 2.93
N THR A 159 -10.28 14.90 3.77
CA THR A 159 -9.53 13.69 4.17
C THR A 159 -10.28 12.90 5.23
N GLY A 160 -10.33 11.57 5.10
CA GLY A 160 -11.02 10.69 6.05
C GLY A 160 -10.15 9.59 6.62
N ILE A 161 -10.74 8.79 7.50
CA ILE A 161 -10.16 7.58 8.09
C ILE A 161 -11.18 6.43 8.07
N THR A 162 -10.70 5.20 7.89
CA THR A 162 -11.50 3.96 7.88
C THR A 162 -10.63 2.74 8.24
N ASP A 163 -11.24 1.56 8.31
CA ASP A 163 -10.57 0.27 8.47
C ASP A 163 -10.48 -0.46 7.12
N TYR A 164 -9.32 -0.35 6.46
CA TYR A 164 -9.07 -1.05 5.19
C TYR A 164 -8.99 -2.58 5.33
N GLY A 165 -8.76 -3.11 6.52
CA GLY A 165 -8.87 -4.54 6.80
C GLY A 165 -10.32 -5.02 6.75
N MET A 166 -11.25 -4.25 7.32
CA MET A 166 -12.70 -4.50 7.18
C MET A 166 -13.15 -4.39 5.73
N ILE A 167 -12.70 -3.37 5.00
CA ILE A 167 -13.00 -3.22 3.56
C ILE A 167 -12.52 -4.45 2.78
N ASN A 168 -11.28 -4.89 3.00
CA ASN A 168 -10.74 -6.06 2.31
C ASN A 168 -11.51 -7.35 2.61
N ARG A 169 -11.89 -7.57 3.87
CA ARG A 169 -12.73 -8.72 4.26
C ARG A 169 -14.10 -8.66 3.60
N ARG A 170 -14.73 -7.48 3.55
CA ARG A 170 -16.02 -7.32 2.88
C ARG A 170 -15.91 -7.56 1.37
N LEU A 171 -14.87 -7.04 0.72
CA LEU A 171 -14.59 -7.30 -0.70
C LEU A 171 -14.44 -8.81 -0.98
N ALA A 172 -13.66 -9.53 -0.16
CA ALA A 172 -13.53 -10.98 -0.31
C ALA A 172 -14.88 -11.71 -0.12
N THR A 173 -15.70 -11.28 0.85
CA THR A 173 -17.05 -11.84 1.05
C THR A 173 -17.93 -11.57 -0.17
N LEU A 174 -17.87 -10.38 -0.74
CA LEU A 174 -18.63 -10.00 -1.93
C LEU A 174 -18.22 -10.79 -3.18
N VAL A 175 -16.95 -11.21 -3.29
CA VAL A 175 -16.51 -12.14 -4.35
C VAL A 175 -17.25 -13.47 -4.22
N GLU A 176 -17.30 -14.03 -3.02
CA GLU A 176 -17.98 -15.30 -2.74
C GLU A 176 -19.51 -15.19 -2.92
N GLU A 177 -20.12 -14.09 -2.45
CA GLU A 177 -21.55 -13.78 -2.67
C GLU A 177 -21.90 -13.67 -4.17
N ALA A 178 -20.95 -13.22 -5.00
CA ALA A 178 -21.08 -13.16 -6.45
C ALA A 178 -20.77 -14.49 -7.17
N GLY A 179 -20.53 -15.59 -6.44
CA GLY A 179 -20.23 -16.91 -6.99
C GLY A 179 -18.75 -17.15 -7.32
N GLY A 180 -17.86 -16.22 -6.97
CA GLY A 180 -16.42 -16.38 -7.08
C GLY A 180 -15.88 -17.37 -6.04
N THR A 181 -14.72 -17.96 -6.34
CA THR A 181 -14.02 -18.89 -5.44
C THR A 181 -12.91 -18.19 -4.68
N LEU A 182 -12.78 -18.48 -3.39
CA LEU A 182 -11.71 -17.98 -2.53
C LEU A 182 -10.75 -19.12 -2.16
N MET A 183 -9.45 -18.93 -2.42
CA MET A 183 -8.43 -19.93 -2.11
C MET A 183 -7.27 -19.33 -1.32
N ARG A 184 -7.19 -19.74 -0.05
CA ARG A 184 -6.17 -19.30 0.93
C ARG A 184 -5.15 -20.41 1.16
N ASP A 185 -4.04 -20.06 1.80
CA ASP A 185 -2.91 -20.98 2.05
C ASP A 185 -2.33 -21.59 0.75
N THR A 186 -2.42 -20.85 -0.35
CA THR A 186 -2.02 -21.30 -1.69
C THR A 186 -0.97 -20.38 -2.26
N ARG A 187 0.30 -20.79 -2.18
CA ARG A 187 1.41 -20.04 -2.75
C ARG A 187 1.62 -20.45 -4.20
N VAL A 188 1.71 -19.48 -5.10
CA VAL A 188 2.18 -19.70 -6.48
C VAL A 188 3.70 -19.94 -6.47
N LEU A 189 4.12 -21.04 -7.09
CA LEU A 189 5.50 -21.53 -7.16
C LEU A 189 6.07 -21.49 -8.58
N GLY A 190 5.21 -21.55 -9.60
CA GLY A 190 5.57 -21.47 -11.00
C GLY A 190 4.42 -20.93 -11.84
N ILE A 191 4.76 -20.24 -12.93
CA ILE A 191 3.80 -19.68 -13.89
C ILE A 191 4.22 -20.14 -15.27
N ARG A 192 3.28 -20.70 -16.03
CA ARG A 192 3.49 -21.05 -17.44
C ARG A 192 2.32 -20.53 -18.26
N GLU A 193 2.58 -19.49 -19.03
CA GLU A 193 1.64 -18.96 -20.01
C GLU A 193 1.76 -19.71 -21.33
N THR A 194 0.62 -19.95 -21.98
CA THR A 194 0.51 -20.51 -23.33
C THR A 194 -0.47 -19.67 -24.15
N ALA A 195 -0.63 -19.98 -25.43
CA ALA A 195 -1.60 -19.31 -26.27
C ALA A 195 -3.06 -19.57 -25.83
N GLN A 196 -3.35 -20.59 -25.02
CA GLN A 196 -4.71 -21.00 -24.62
C GLN A 196 -5.03 -20.71 -23.16
N GLU A 197 -4.05 -20.83 -22.26
CA GLU A 197 -4.24 -20.72 -20.82
C GLU A 197 -2.95 -20.31 -20.10
N VAL A 198 -3.11 -19.94 -18.84
CA VAL A 198 -2.04 -19.77 -17.87
C VAL A 198 -2.16 -20.87 -16.82
N VAL A 199 -1.09 -21.62 -16.62
CA VAL A 199 -1.00 -22.65 -15.56
C VAL A 199 -0.18 -22.12 -14.40
N LEU A 200 -0.79 -22.09 -13.22
CA LEU A 200 -0.15 -21.73 -11.96
C LEU A 200 0.15 -23.02 -11.20
N THR A 201 1.43 -23.35 -11.03
CA THR A 201 1.84 -24.40 -10.10
C THR A 201 1.81 -23.82 -8.70
N THR A 202 1.03 -24.41 -7.80
CA THR A 202 0.85 -23.90 -6.43
C THR A 202 1.26 -24.91 -5.37
N SER A 203 1.34 -24.47 -4.11
CA SER A 203 1.55 -25.36 -2.95
C SER A 203 0.39 -26.34 -2.69
N ARG A 204 -0.77 -26.16 -3.34
CA ARG A 204 -1.98 -26.97 -3.13
C ARG A 204 -2.49 -27.66 -4.40
N GLY A 205 -1.68 -27.69 -5.46
CA GLY A 205 -2.02 -28.27 -6.77
C GLY A 205 -2.02 -27.22 -7.88
N ASP A 206 -2.18 -27.65 -9.12
CA ASP A 206 -2.17 -26.74 -10.27
C ASP A 206 -3.54 -26.06 -10.43
N VAL A 207 -3.50 -24.75 -10.70
CA VAL A 207 -4.67 -23.93 -11.05
C VAL A 207 -4.52 -23.47 -12.49
N ARG A 208 -5.62 -23.49 -13.27
CA ARG A 208 -5.63 -23.03 -14.66
C ARG A 208 -6.53 -21.81 -14.81
N GLY A 209 -6.05 -20.78 -15.49
CA GLY A 209 -6.80 -19.56 -15.77
C GLY A 209 -6.75 -19.20 -17.26
N SER A 210 -7.87 -18.75 -17.82
CA SER A 210 -7.87 -18.14 -19.17
C SER A 210 -7.13 -16.80 -19.18
N HIS A 211 -7.31 -16.01 -18.12
CA HIS A 211 -6.56 -14.78 -17.83
C HIS A 211 -6.17 -14.72 -16.35
N VAL A 212 -4.98 -14.20 -16.04
CA VAL A 212 -4.48 -14.11 -14.65
C VAL A 212 -4.01 -12.69 -14.32
N VAL A 213 -4.53 -12.13 -13.23
CA VAL A 213 -4.10 -10.84 -12.70
C VAL A 213 -3.24 -11.05 -11.45
N PHE A 214 -2.02 -10.52 -11.45
CA PHE A 214 -1.10 -10.59 -10.33
C PHE A 214 -1.08 -9.28 -9.53
N CYS A 215 -1.71 -9.30 -8.36
CA CYS A 215 -1.72 -8.23 -7.36
C CYS A 215 -0.77 -8.55 -6.20
N ALA A 216 0.46 -8.96 -6.53
CA ALA A 216 1.41 -9.57 -5.59
C ALA A 216 2.14 -8.61 -4.64
N GLY A 217 1.81 -7.31 -4.67
CA GLY A 217 2.33 -6.31 -3.73
C GLY A 217 3.87 -6.29 -3.68
N VAL A 218 4.44 -6.59 -2.51
CA VAL A 218 5.91 -6.54 -2.30
C VAL A 218 6.64 -7.67 -3.03
N GLN A 219 5.93 -8.66 -3.59
CA GLN A 219 6.50 -9.76 -4.37
C GLN A 219 6.36 -9.55 -5.89
N ALA A 220 5.89 -8.38 -6.35
CA ALA A 220 5.51 -8.16 -7.74
C ALA A 220 6.62 -8.45 -8.77
N ASP A 221 7.86 -8.04 -8.50
CA ASP A 221 9.03 -8.34 -9.34
C ASP A 221 9.35 -9.84 -9.44
N ARG A 222 9.24 -10.59 -8.33
CA ARG A 222 9.46 -12.05 -8.33
C ARG A 222 8.38 -12.79 -9.10
N VAL A 223 7.14 -12.36 -8.98
CA VAL A 223 6.01 -12.94 -9.71
C VAL A 223 6.10 -12.58 -11.21
N ALA A 224 6.48 -11.35 -11.55
CA ALA A 224 6.76 -10.94 -12.92
C ALA A 224 7.90 -11.78 -13.55
N ALA A 225 9.01 -11.95 -12.82
CA ALA A 225 10.12 -12.79 -13.26
C ALA A 225 9.71 -14.26 -13.45
N MET A 226 8.86 -14.79 -12.54
CA MET A 226 8.33 -16.15 -12.63
C MET A 226 7.43 -16.35 -13.87
N ALA A 227 6.74 -15.29 -14.31
CA ALA A 227 5.93 -15.29 -15.53
C ALA A 227 6.75 -15.02 -16.82
N GLY A 228 8.06 -14.73 -16.70
CA GLY A 228 8.90 -14.39 -17.85
C GLY A 228 8.70 -12.96 -18.37
N VAL A 229 8.05 -12.09 -17.60
CA VAL A 229 7.90 -10.66 -17.91
C VAL A 229 9.24 -9.95 -17.67
N GLU A 230 9.57 -8.95 -18.50
CA GLU A 230 10.77 -8.14 -18.30
C GLU A 230 10.72 -7.43 -16.93
N VAL A 231 11.79 -7.61 -16.15
CA VAL A 231 11.93 -7.03 -14.81
C VAL A 231 13.08 -6.01 -14.83
N ASP A 232 12.72 -4.78 -15.22
CA ASP A 232 13.59 -3.58 -15.18
C ASP A 232 13.49 -2.81 -13.85
N PHE A 233 12.77 -3.36 -12.88
CA PHE A 233 12.50 -2.80 -11.57
C PHE A 233 12.76 -3.82 -10.45
N ALA A 234 12.92 -3.34 -9.21
CA ALA A 234 12.92 -4.16 -8.02
C ALA A 234 11.92 -3.61 -7.00
N MET A 235 11.22 -4.50 -6.31
CA MET A 235 10.36 -4.14 -5.19
C MET A 235 11.21 -4.03 -3.93
N VAL A 236 11.52 -2.79 -3.53
CA VAL A 236 12.32 -2.51 -2.35
C VAL A 236 11.37 -2.36 -1.15
N PRO A 237 11.54 -3.17 -0.09
CA PRO A 237 10.71 -3.05 1.11
C PRO A 237 11.18 -1.86 1.94
N PHE A 238 10.36 -0.82 2.06
CA PHE A 238 10.58 0.23 3.04
C PHE A 238 9.73 -0.05 4.27
N ARG A 239 10.37 -0.40 5.38
CA ARG A 239 9.70 -0.65 6.65
C ARG A 239 9.40 0.68 7.33
N GLY A 240 8.14 0.89 7.67
CA GLY A 240 7.64 2.06 8.38
C GLY A 240 7.27 1.71 9.81
N GLU A 241 7.95 2.32 10.77
CA GLU A 241 7.71 2.10 12.20
C GLU A 241 6.65 3.03 12.74
N TYR A 242 5.73 2.46 13.51
CA TYR A 242 4.65 3.16 14.18
C TYR A 242 4.75 2.96 15.69
N TYR A 243 4.14 3.89 16.41
CA TYR A 243 3.79 3.73 17.81
C TYR A 243 2.31 4.03 17.98
N ASP A 244 1.64 3.25 18.82
CA ASP A 244 0.34 3.66 19.35
C ASP A 244 0.59 4.71 20.44
N VAL A 245 -0.31 5.66 20.56
CA VAL A 245 -0.39 6.56 21.70
C VAL A 245 -1.31 5.93 22.73
N ARG A 246 -0.92 6.01 24.00
CA ARG A 246 -1.73 5.58 25.13
C ARG A 246 -3.18 6.10 25.03
N PRO A 247 -4.20 5.29 25.36
CA PRO A 247 -5.60 5.69 25.27
C PRO A 247 -5.93 6.98 26.02
N GLU A 248 -5.26 7.24 27.15
CA GLU A 248 -5.46 8.45 27.98
C GLU A 248 -4.96 9.74 27.31
N ARG A 249 -4.31 9.62 26.14
CA ARG A 249 -3.71 10.71 25.36
C ARG A 249 -4.15 10.65 23.89
N ALA A 250 -5.17 9.84 23.57
CA ALA A 250 -5.67 9.69 22.20
C ALA A 250 -6.36 10.96 21.68
N ASP A 251 -6.78 11.85 22.58
CA ASP A 251 -7.41 13.14 22.36
C ASP A 251 -6.40 14.28 22.10
N LEU A 252 -5.11 13.98 21.97
CA LEU A 252 -4.09 14.99 21.66
C LEU A 252 -4.37 15.75 20.37
N VAL A 253 -4.98 15.10 19.38
CA VAL A 253 -5.39 15.72 18.11
C VAL A 253 -6.69 15.12 17.61
N ASP A 254 -7.55 15.94 17.03
CA ASP A 254 -8.82 15.50 16.44
C ASP A 254 -8.70 15.22 14.93
N THR A 255 -7.67 15.78 14.29
CA THR A 255 -7.43 15.66 12.85
C THR A 255 -6.08 15.06 12.50
N LEU A 256 -5.93 14.64 11.24
CA LEU A 256 -4.66 14.08 10.75
C LEU A 256 -3.60 15.18 10.72
N ILE A 257 -2.50 15.03 11.48
CA ILE A 257 -1.39 16.00 11.47
C ILE A 257 -0.21 15.44 10.69
N TYR A 258 0.10 16.10 9.59
CA TYR A 258 1.15 15.72 8.64
C TYR A 258 2.17 16.84 8.52
N PRO A 259 3.47 16.53 8.36
CA PRO A 259 4.45 17.54 8.01
C PRO A 259 4.25 18.00 6.55
N ILE A 260 4.82 19.15 6.21
CA ILE A 260 5.01 19.54 4.81
C ILE A 260 5.99 18.55 4.16
N PRO A 261 5.62 17.89 3.04
CA PRO A 261 6.44 16.87 2.40
C PRO A 261 7.73 17.47 1.83
N ASP A 262 8.81 16.70 1.93
CA ASP A 262 10.02 16.95 1.15
C ASP A 262 9.79 16.47 -0.30
N PRO A 263 9.93 17.33 -1.32
CA PRO A 263 9.74 16.93 -2.72
C PRO A 263 10.64 15.77 -3.17
N GLU A 264 11.84 15.65 -2.62
CA GLU A 264 12.78 14.57 -2.99
C GLU A 264 12.39 13.24 -2.36
N LEU A 265 11.74 13.27 -1.19
CA LEU A 265 11.35 12.09 -0.41
C LEU A 265 9.96 12.29 0.22
N PRO A 266 8.89 12.34 -0.59
CA PRO A 266 7.55 12.74 -0.12
C PRO A 266 6.88 11.70 0.79
N PHE A 267 7.49 10.54 0.95
CA PHE A 267 7.04 9.49 1.87
C PHE A 267 7.69 9.57 3.26
N LEU A 268 8.60 10.53 3.48
CA LEU A 268 9.22 10.76 4.79
C LEU A 268 8.46 11.83 5.56
N GLY A 269 8.09 11.47 6.78
CA GLY A 269 7.38 12.35 7.69
C GLY A 269 6.62 11.51 8.71
N VAL A 270 6.89 11.74 9.99
CA VAL A 270 6.10 11.10 11.04
C VAL A 270 4.77 11.84 11.11
N HIS A 271 3.65 11.11 11.13
CA HIS A 271 2.30 11.69 11.22
C HIS A 271 1.71 11.45 12.61
N LEU A 272 0.76 12.28 13.05
CA LEU A 272 -0.21 11.91 14.08
C LEU A 272 -1.51 11.55 13.36
N THR A 273 -1.95 10.32 13.57
CA THR A 273 -3.07 9.73 12.84
C THR A 273 -4.12 9.24 13.83
N PRO A 274 -5.20 10.01 14.09
CA PRO A 274 -6.37 9.47 14.76
C PRO A 274 -6.89 8.25 13.99
N THR A 275 -7.20 7.18 14.70
CA THR A 275 -7.69 5.93 14.10
C THR A 275 -9.21 5.85 14.18
N VAL A 276 -9.82 5.03 13.31
CA VAL A 276 -11.29 4.98 13.22
C VAL A 276 -11.93 4.38 14.47
N ASP A 277 -11.19 3.53 15.19
CA ASP A 277 -11.52 2.93 16.48
C ASP A 277 -11.26 3.87 17.68
N GLY A 278 -10.83 5.12 17.45
CA GLY A 278 -10.69 6.14 18.48
C GLY A 278 -9.32 6.19 19.18
N GLY A 279 -8.34 5.45 18.68
CA GLY A 279 -6.95 5.58 19.09
C GLY A 279 -6.21 6.69 18.33
N LEU A 280 -4.91 6.79 18.62
CA LEU A 280 -4.01 7.72 17.94
C LEU A 280 -2.68 7.01 17.66
N ASN A 281 -2.24 7.04 16.41
CA ASN A 281 -0.97 6.46 15.99
C ASN A 281 0.02 7.55 15.62
N VAL A 282 1.29 7.27 15.87
CA VAL A 282 2.40 8.12 15.44
C VAL A 282 3.25 7.35 14.44
N GLY A 283 3.42 7.90 13.24
CA GLY A 283 4.22 7.30 12.16
C GLY A 283 3.65 7.40 10.76
N PRO A 284 4.30 6.75 9.77
CA PRO A 284 5.55 6.00 9.91
C PRO A 284 6.82 6.85 9.67
N ASN A 285 7.98 6.37 10.13
CA ASN A 285 9.26 6.72 9.48
C ASN A 285 9.46 5.85 8.22
N ALA A 286 10.60 5.94 7.52
CA ALA A 286 10.91 4.96 6.47
C ALA A 286 12.36 4.50 6.56
N VAL A 287 12.56 3.20 6.76
CA VAL A 287 13.87 2.56 6.74
C VAL A 287 13.89 1.40 5.75
N LEU A 288 15.05 1.14 5.17
CA LEU A 288 15.23 -0.03 4.30
C LEU A 288 14.98 -1.31 5.11
N GLY A 289 14.02 -2.11 4.68
CA GLY A 289 13.77 -3.45 5.20
C GLY A 289 14.76 -4.46 4.63
N LEU A 290 15.16 -5.44 5.44
CA LEU A 290 15.99 -6.58 5.01
C LEU A 290 15.16 -7.86 4.81
N ALA A 291 13.85 -7.74 4.87
CA ALA A 291 12.87 -8.76 4.56
C ALA A 291 11.62 -8.10 3.99
N ARG A 292 11.03 -8.67 2.93
CA ARG A 292 9.85 -8.15 2.24
C ARG A 292 8.56 -8.29 3.06
N GLU A 293 8.52 -9.31 3.91
CA GLU A 293 7.37 -9.66 4.75
C GLU A 293 7.80 -9.86 6.22
N GLY A 294 8.93 -9.26 6.61
CA GLY A 294 9.45 -9.31 7.97
C GLY A 294 9.13 -8.04 8.76
N TYR A 295 8.02 -8.07 9.51
CA TYR A 295 7.51 -6.93 10.28
C TYR A 295 8.28 -6.61 11.57
N PRO A 296 8.74 -7.61 12.36
CA PRO A 296 9.56 -7.36 13.53
C PRO A 296 10.83 -6.58 13.20
N LYS A 297 11.29 -5.77 14.15
CA LYS A 297 12.55 -5.04 14.01
C LYS A 297 13.71 -6.02 13.83
N PHE A 298 14.63 -5.71 12.92
CA PHE A 298 15.77 -6.57 12.53
C PHE A 298 15.42 -7.86 11.79
N SER A 299 14.19 -8.00 11.27
CA SER A 299 13.85 -9.10 10.37
C SER A 299 14.79 -9.13 9.16
N PHE A 300 15.24 -10.33 8.81
CA PHE A 300 16.23 -10.54 7.77
C PHE A 300 15.87 -11.79 6.96
N ASP A 301 15.87 -11.64 5.65
CA ASP A 301 15.77 -12.76 4.71
C ASP A 301 16.94 -12.73 3.73
N ARG A 302 17.64 -13.87 3.61
CA ARG A 302 18.85 -13.97 2.79
C ARG A 302 18.57 -13.72 1.31
N ARG A 303 17.41 -14.17 0.81
CA ARG A 303 17.04 -14.04 -0.60
C ARG A 303 16.66 -12.58 -0.89
N ASP A 304 15.87 -11.95 -0.02
CA ASP A 304 15.48 -10.56 -0.12
C ASP A 304 16.70 -9.64 -0.13
N VAL A 305 17.64 -9.84 0.80
CA VAL A 305 18.87 -9.04 0.84
C VAL A 305 19.71 -9.23 -0.42
N ARG A 306 19.87 -10.48 -0.89
CA ARG A 306 20.58 -10.75 -2.14
C ARG A 306 19.93 -10.01 -3.31
N ASP A 307 18.61 -10.08 -3.44
CA ASP A 307 17.88 -9.43 -4.53
C ASP A 307 18.08 -7.89 -4.48
N ILE A 308 18.09 -7.29 -3.28
CA ILE A 308 18.37 -5.85 -3.08
C ILE A 308 19.80 -5.48 -3.48
N VAL A 309 20.82 -6.19 -2.97
CA VAL A 309 22.23 -5.81 -3.19
C VAL A 309 22.72 -6.09 -4.60
N THR A 310 22.11 -7.05 -5.30
CA THR A 310 22.44 -7.37 -6.69
C THR A 310 21.75 -6.46 -7.71
N PHE A 311 20.74 -5.68 -7.29
CA PHE A 311 20.02 -4.77 -8.17
C PHE A 311 20.74 -3.42 -8.34
N PRO A 312 21.16 -3.02 -9.56
CA PRO A 312 21.93 -1.80 -9.78
C PRO A 312 21.24 -0.52 -9.31
N GLY A 313 19.92 -0.42 -9.49
CA GLY A 313 19.14 0.77 -9.13
C GLY A 313 19.22 1.07 -7.62
N MET A 314 19.36 0.05 -6.78
CA MET A 314 19.50 0.24 -5.34
C MET A 314 20.77 1.00 -4.98
N TRP A 315 21.88 0.76 -5.69
CA TRP A 315 23.14 1.48 -5.44
C TRP A 315 23.05 2.95 -5.86
N HIS A 316 22.24 3.26 -6.87
CA HIS A 316 21.97 4.63 -7.29
C HIS A 316 21.14 5.35 -6.22
N VAL A 317 20.05 4.72 -5.75
CA VAL A 317 19.24 5.22 -4.62
C VAL A 317 20.11 5.44 -3.38
N ALA A 318 20.93 4.47 -3.01
CA ALA A 318 21.79 4.53 -1.82
C ALA A 318 22.76 5.70 -1.90
N ARG A 319 23.45 5.89 -3.04
CA ARG A 319 24.39 7.01 -3.25
C ARG A 319 23.72 8.37 -3.19
N ALA A 320 22.52 8.50 -3.77
CA ALA A 320 21.78 9.75 -3.74
C ALA A 320 21.24 10.10 -2.33
N ASN A 321 20.95 9.09 -1.49
CA ASN A 321 20.21 9.26 -0.24
C ASN A 321 20.99 8.91 1.04
N VAL A 322 22.33 8.81 1.00
CA VAL A 322 23.16 8.36 2.15
C VAL A 322 22.84 9.13 3.44
N ARG A 323 22.78 10.46 3.36
CA ARG A 323 22.55 11.31 4.55
C ARG A 323 21.18 11.04 5.17
N THR A 324 20.15 10.93 4.34
CA THR A 324 18.79 10.64 4.79
C THR A 324 18.69 9.23 5.35
N GLY A 325 19.28 8.23 4.68
CA GLY A 325 19.30 6.84 5.15
C GLY A 325 19.96 6.70 6.53
N VAL A 326 21.10 7.35 6.76
CA VAL A 326 21.77 7.34 8.08
C VAL A 326 20.92 7.99 9.16
N ARG A 327 20.26 9.12 8.83
CA ARG A 327 19.37 9.83 9.77
C ARG A 327 18.16 8.97 10.15
N GLU A 328 17.49 8.38 9.18
CA GLU A 328 16.31 7.52 9.41
C GLU A 328 16.70 6.26 10.20
N MET A 329 17.82 5.63 9.87
CA MET A 329 18.33 4.47 10.63
C MET A 329 18.61 4.83 12.09
N ARG A 330 19.26 5.98 12.35
CA ARG A 330 19.51 6.47 13.72
C ARG A 330 18.21 6.72 14.48
N ASN A 331 17.22 7.32 13.83
CA ASN A 331 15.92 7.62 14.44
C ASN A 331 15.12 6.33 14.69
N SER A 332 15.21 5.34 13.80
CA SER A 332 14.62 4.02 13.99
C SER A 332 15.20 3.31 15.20
N LEU A 333 16.51 3.40 15.43
CA LEU A 333 17.17 2.80 16.61
C LEU A 333 16.85 3.52 17.94
N SER A 334 16.33 4.75 17.90
CA SER A 334 16.10 5.56 19.09
C SER A 334 14.67 6.07 19.20
N LYS A 335 13.87 5.49 20.11
CA LYS A 335 12.53 5.98 20.47
C LYS A 335 12.52 7.47 20.85
N ARG A 336 13.58 7.96 21.51
CA ARG A 336 13.78 9.39 21.83
C ARG A 336 14.08 10.24 20.59
N GLY A 337 14.78 9.70 19.60
CA GLY A 337 14.98 10.34 18.30
C GLY A 337 13.66 10.50 17.55
N TYR A 338 12.87 9.42 17.51
CA TYR A 338 11.54 9.40 16.92
C TYR A 338 10.59 10.41 17.58
N LEU A 339 10.53 10.42 18.92
CA LEU A 339 9.73 11.39 19.68
C LEU A 339 10.07 12.85 19.32
N ARG A 340 11.36 13.18 19.17
CA ARG A 340 11.79 14.54 18.81
C ARG A 340 11.29 14.98 17.43
N LEU A 341 11.11 14.05 16.48
CA LEU A 341 10.49 14.38 15.20
C LEU A 341 9.02 14.78 15.38
N CYS A 342 8.32 14.06 16.26
CA CYS A 342 6.91 14.31 16.58
C CYS A 342 6.73 15.63 17.34
N GLN A 343 7.63 15.90 18.28
CA GLN A 343 7.60 17.11 19.10
C GLN A 343 7.86 18.39 18.31
N LYS A 344 8.30 18.30 17.04
CA LYS A 344 8.38 19.45 16.14
C LYS A 344 7.02 20.12 15.96
N TYR A 345 5.95 19.32 15.91
CA TYR A 345 4.57 19.79 15.76
C TYR A 345 3.65 19.41 16.92
N CYS A 346 3.96 18.43 17.77
CA CYS A 346 3.16 18.10 18.97
C CYS A 346 4.05 18.04 20.22
N PRO A 347 4.38 19.21 20.84
CA PRO A 347 5.33 19.30 21.94
C PRO A 347 4.87 18.57 23.21
N ASP A 348 3.57 18.37 23.38
CA ASP A 348 2.97 17.74 24.55
C ASP A 348 3.15 16.22 24.58
N LEU A 349 3.51 15.60 23.45
CA LEU A 349 3.75 14.16 23.37
C LEU A 349 4.98 13.77 24.19
N ARG A 350 4.84 12.73 25.03
CA ARG A 350 5.90 12.23 25.91
C ARG A 350 6.36 10.84 25.51
N LEU A 351 7.54 10.45 26.03
CA LEU A 351 8.12 9.13 25.74
C LEU A 351 7.28 7.98 26.31
N GLU A 352 6.63 8.23 27.43
CA GLU A 352 5.75 7.27 28.11
C GLU A 352 4.44 7.04 27.34
N ASP A 353 3.97 8.02 26.58
CA ASP A 353 2.74 7.95 25.78
C ASP A 353 2.86 6.96 24.62
N LEU A 354 4.07 6.68 24.15
CA LEU A 354 4.31 5.83 22.97
C LEU A 354 4.41 4.35 23.34
N THR A 355 3.53 3.51 22.80
CA THR A 355 3.60 2.04 22.88
C THR A 355 3.97 1.43 21.53
N PRO A 356 4.82 0.39 21.47
CA PRO A 356 5.20 -0.20 20.19
C PRO A 356 3.99 -0.73 19.41
N ARG A 357 3.89 -0.37 18.13
CA ARG A 357 2.95 -0.93 17.17
C ARG A 357 3.72 -1.76 16.14
N GLU A 358 3.07 -2.78 15.57
CA GLU A 358 3.65 -3.50 14.44
C GLU A 358 3.92 -2.56 13.26
N ALA A 359 5.02 -2.79 12.55
CA ALA A 359 5.44 -1.94 11.44
C ALA A 359 4.61 -2.20 10.17
N GLY A 360 4.59 -1.23 9.26
CA GLY A 360 4.17 -1.46 7.88
C GLY A 360 5.37 -1.73 6.98
N ILE A 361 5.13 -2.38 5.84
CA ILE A 361 6.12 -2.50 4.76
C ILE A 361 5.52 -1.89 3.51
N ARG A 362 6.12 -0.82 3.01
CA ARG A 362 5.75 -0.21 1.74
C ARG A 362 6.46 -0.94 0.60
N ALA A 363 5.67 -1.42 -0.36
CA ALA A 363 6.17 -1.95 -1.61
C ALA A 363 6.35 -0.79 -2.60
N GLN A 364 7.60 -0.37 -2.79
CA GLN A 364 7.95 0.70 -3.72
C GLN A 364 8.83 0.12 -4.82
N ALA A 365 8.41 0.28 -6.08
CA ALA A 365 9.24 -0.10 -7.21
C ALA A 365 10.37 0.94 -7.41
N VAL A 366 11.58 0.42 -7.58
CA VAL A 366 12.80 1.16 -7.95
C VAL A 366 13.25 0.66 -9.30
N MET A 367 13.42 1.56 -10.26
CA MET A 367 13.90 1.25 -11.60
C MET A 367 15.41 0.99 -11.60
N ARG A 368 15.92 0.37 -12.67
CA ARG A 368 17.34 0.03 -12.80
C ARG A 368 18.28 1.23 -12.72
N ASP A 369 17.82 2.41 -13.11
CA ASP A 369 18.55 3.69 -13.03
C ASP A 369 18.52 4.32 -11.62
N GLY A 370 17.76 3.75 -10.69
CA GLY A 370 17.58 4.24 -9.33
C GLY A 370 16.42 5.22 -9.16
N SER A 371 15.66 5.52 -10.20
CA SER A 371 14.43 6.32 -10.06
C SER A 371 13.34 5.53 -9.34
N PHE A 372 12.55 6.22 -8.52
CA PHE A 372 11.35 5.64 -7.91
C PHE A 372 10.19 5.69 -8.90
N VAL A 373 9.41 4.61 -8.99
CA VAL A 373 8.16 4.66 -9.76
C VAL A 373 7.13 5.48 -8.98
N HIS A 374 6.88 6.70 -9.48
CA HIS A 374 6.01 7.66 -8.81
C HIS A 374 4.52 7.42 -9.06
N ASP A 375 4.13 6.82 -10.18
CA ASP A 375 2.72 6.55 -10.53
C ASP A 375 2.39 5.04 -10.43
N PHE A 376 1.13 4.67 -10.70
CA PHE A 376 0.77 3.26 -10.85
C PHE A 376 1.44 2.65 -12.09
N LEU A 377 2.00 1.45 -11.94
CA LEU A 377 2.65 0.72 -13.03
C LEU A 377 2.05 -0.68 -13.14
N MET A 378 1.66 -1.04 -14.37
CA MET A 378 1.18 -2.36 -14.73
C MET A 378 1.95 -2.85 -15.97
N ARG A 379 2.12 -4.16 -16.08
CA ARG A 379 2.72 -4.82 -17.26
C ARG A 379 1.79 -5.91 -17.74
N ASP A 380 1.62 -5.98 -19.06
CA ASP A 380 0.66 -6.86 -19.70
C ASP A 380 1.39 -7.86 -20.60
N THR A 381 0.82 -9.06 -20.69
CA THR A 381 1.11 -10.11 -21.67
C THR A 381 -0.22 -10.51 -22.33
N PRO A 382 -0.26 -11.43 -23.30
CA PRO A 382 -1.53 -11.84 -23.89
C PRO A 382 -2.58 -12.37 -22.90
N ARG A 383 -2.18 -13.02 -21.80
CA ARG A 383 -3.10 -13.62 -20.82
C ARG A 383 -2.82 -13.27 -19.36
N THR A 384 -1.84 -12.43 -19.09
CA THR A 384 -1.56 -11.98 -17.72
C THR A 384 -1.39 -10.47 -17.61
N LEU A 385 -1.88 -9.91 -16.50
CA LEU A 385 -1.66 -8.53 -16.10
C LEU A 385 -0.93 -8.52 -14.75
N HIS A 386 0.18 -7.80 -14.66
CA HIS A 386 0.98 -7.66 -13.46
C HIS A 386 0.86 -6.25 -12.89
N VAL A 387 0.27 -6.13 -11.70
CA VAL A 387 0.30 -4.88 -10.93
C VAL A 387 1.68 -4.75 -10.28
N VAL A 388 2.53 -3.95 -10.90
CA VAL A 388 3.94 -3.79 -10.50
C VAL A 388 4.09 -2.82 -9.33
N ASN A 389 3.55 -1.61 -9.46
CA ASN A 389 3.72 -0.56 -8.47
C ASN A 389 2.36 0.01 -8.09
N ALA A 390 1.87 -0.36 -6.90
CA ALA A 390 0.67 0.21 -6.29
C ALA A 390 0.89 0.58 -4.81
N PRO A 391 1.79 1.55 -4.51
CA PRO A 391 1.96 2.07 -3.16
C PRO A 391 0.80 3.02 -2.79
N SER A 392 0.87 3.68 -1.64
CA SER A 392 -0.08 4.75 -1.27
C SER A 392 -0.29 5.73 -2.44
N PRO A 393 -1.55 6.02 -2.82
CA PRO A 393 -2.81 5.80 -2.07
C PRO A 393 -3.61 4.54 -2.47
N ALA A 394 -2.97 3.45 -2.92
CA ALA A 394 -3.67 2.28 -3.49
C ALA A 394 -4.84 1.72 -2.67
N ALA A 395 -4.83 1.83 -1.33
CA ALA A 395 -5.97 1.42 -0.50
C ALA A 395 -7.20 2.33 -0.71
N THR A 396 -7.02 3.65 -0.70
CA THR A 396 -8.06 4.61 -1.07
C THR A 396 -8.52 4.41 -2.51
N SER A 397 -7.59 4.09 -3.42
CA SER A 397 -7.87 3.93 -4.84
C SER A 397 -8.25 2.51 -5.25
N ALA A 398 -8.52 1.59 -4.33
CA ALA A 398 -8.61 0.17 -4.66
C ALA A 398 -9.71 -0.16 -5.68
N LEU A 399 -10.90 0.42 -5.50
CA LEU A 399 -12.05 0.24 -6.41
C LEU A 399 -11.80 0.80 -7.81
N PRO A 400 -11.38 2.06 -8.00
CA PRO A 400 -11.10 2.57 -9.35
C PRO A 400 -9.83 1.95 -9.98
N ILE A 401 -8.85 1.50 -9.19
CA ILE A 401 -7.75 0.67 -9.72
C ILE A 401 -8.29 -0.66 -10.24
N ALA A 402 -9.23 -1.29 -9.54
CA ALA A 402 -9.86 -2.53 -9.98
C ALA A 402 -10.63 -2.34 -11.30
N ASP A 403 -11.38 -1.25 -11.44
CA ASP A 403 -12.05 -0.92 -12.72
C ASP A 403 -11.03 -0.77 -13.86
N LEU A 404 -9.95 -0.02 -13.66
CA LEU A 404 -8.87 0.13 -14.65
C LEU A 404 -8.24 -1.21 -15.03
N ILE A 405 -8.03 -2.11 -14.06
CA ILE A 405 -7.49 -3.45 -14.30
C ILE A 405 -8.47 -4.25 -15.14
N VAL A 406 -9.76 -4.27 -14.79
CA VAL A 406 -10.77 -5.05 -15.52
C VAL A 406 -10.98 -4.53 -16.93
N ASP A 407 -10.94 -3.20 -17.14
CA ASP A 407 -10.99 -2.63 -18.48
C ASP A 407 -9.83 -3.13 -19.37
N ARG A 408 -8.61 -3.24 -18.81
CA ARG A 408 -7.47 -3.83 -19.53
C ARG A 408 -7.65 -5.31 -19.81
N VAL A 409 -8.17 -6.08 -18.86
CA VAL A 409 -8.48 -7.52 -19.03
C VAL A 409 -9.53 -7.71 -20.14
N ASP A 410 -10.51 -6.82 -20.23
CA ASP A 410 -11.58 -6.84 -21.22
C ASP A 410 -11.12 -6.33 -22.60
N GLY A 411 -9.90 -5.80 -22.71
CA GLY A 411 -9.37 -5.19 -23.93
C GLY A 411 -9.99 -3.83 -24.27
N VAL A 412 -10.64 -3.18 -23.29
CA VAL A 412 -11.14 -1.81 -23.41
C VAL A 412 -9.95 -0.86 -23.31
N GLN A 413 -9.69 -0.11 -24.38
CA GLN A 413 -8.71 0.97 -24.34
C GLN A 413 -9.29 2.15 -23.58
N GLY A 414 -8.64 2.53 -22.46
CA GLY A 414 -8.95 3.72 -21.66
C GLY A 414 -8.36 5.00 -22.23
#